data_AF-A0A2V5XSK0-F1
#
_entry.id   AF-A0A2V5XSK0-F1
#
_cell.length_a   1.000
_cell.length_b   1.000
_cell.length_c   1.000
_cell.angle_alpha   90.00
_cell.angle_beta   90.00
_cell.angle_gamma   90.00
#
_symmetry.space_group_name_H-M   'P 1'
#
loop_
_entity.id
_entity.type
_entity.pdbx_description
1 polymer ?
#
loop_
_entity_poly.entity_id
_entity_poly.type
_entity_poly.pdbx_seq_one_letter_code
_entity_poly.pdbx_strand_id
1 'polypeptide(L)' 'METTLTVRLPAKQREALRRRAAAEKRSESALVRDLIEREIQRGFDFDRVRHLVGSIASPPKHWAKDSWRKHIRRRNWR' A
#
# COMPACT_ATOMS: atom_id res chain seq x y z
N MET A 1 17.89 11.22 -19.70
CA MET A 1 19.15 11.07 -18.94
C MET A 1 18.86 10.19 -17.74
N GLU A 2 19.71 9.20 -17.44
CA GLU A 2 19.57 8.37 -16.24
C GLU A 2 20.37 8.97 -15.08
N THR A 3 19.78 9.01 -13.88
CA THR A 3 20.44 9.51 -12.66
C THR A 3 20.40 8.41 -11.59
N THR A 4 21.48 8.25 -10.84
CA THR A 4 21.54 7.26 -9.75
C THR A 4 20.89 7.82 -8.49
N LEU A 5 19.88 7.12 -7.98
CA LEU A 5 19.25 7.38 -6.69
C LEU A 5 19.70 6.32 -5.68
N THR A 6 20.34 6.74 -4.57
CA THR A 6 20.71 5.84 -3.47
C THR A 6 19.70 5.97 -2.33
N VAL A 7 19.07 4.86 -1.95
CA VAL A 7 18.07 4.82 -0.86
C VAL A 7 18.54 3.85 0.21
N ARG A 8 18.43 4.25 1.49
CA ARG A 8 18.68 3.37 2.62
C ARG A 8 17.43 2.52 2.87
N LEU A 9 17.57 1.21 2.76
CA LEU A 9 16.49 0.25 3.00
C LEU A 9 16.90 -0.74 4.10
N PRO A 10 15.97 -1.17 4.96
CA PRO A 10 16.19 -2.31 5.84
C PRO A 10 16.55 -3.57 5.03
N ALA A 11 17.44 -4.40 5.56
CA ALA A 11 17.91 -5.61 4.89
C ALA A 11 16.76 -6.53 4.43
N LYS A 12 15.71 -6.67 5.26
CA LYS A 12 14.51 -7.45 4.93
C LYS A 12 13.79 -6.96 3.67
N GLN A 13 13.73 -5.64 3.46
CA GLN A 13 13.09 -5.07 2.27
C GLN A 13 13.92 -5.28 1.02
N ARG A 14 15.26 -5.14 1.12
CA ARG A 14 16.17 -5.42 0.01
C ARG A 14 16.10 -6.90 -0.41
N GLU A 15 16.08 -7.81 0.55
CA GLU A 15 15.91 -9.25 0.30
C GLU A 15 14.58 -9.56 -0.40
N ALA A 16 13.48 -8.95 0.05
CA ALA A 16 12.19 -9.11 -0.60
C ALA A 16 12.18 -8.60 -2.05
N LEU A 17 12.80 -7.44 -2.31
CA LEU A 17 12.97 -6.89 -3.66
C LEU A 17 13.79 -7.83 -4.54
N ARG A 18 14.91 -8.35 -4.03
CA ARG A 18 15.78 -9.28 -4.76
C ARG A 18 15.06 -10.58 -5.14
N ARG A 19 14.32 -11.17 -4.21
CA ARG A 19 13.51 -12.39 -4.48
C ARG A 19 12.45 -12.13 -5.54
N ARG A 20 11.77 -10.99 -5.46
CA ARG A 20 10.75 -10.60 -6.44
C ARG A 20 11.35 -10.36 -7.83
N ALA A 21 12.48 -9.64 -7.91
CA ALA A 21 13.19 -9.41 -9.15
C ALA A 21 13.64 -10.73 -9.81
N ALA A 22 14.15 -11.67 -9.00
CA ALA A 22 14.52 -13.01 -9.47
C ALA A 22 13.33 -13.80 -10.01
N ALA A 23 12.18 -13.77 -9.32
CA ALA A 23 10.96 -14.42 -9.77
C ALA A 23 10.45 -13.86 -11.11
N GLU A 24 10.63 -12.56 -11.33
CA GLU A 24 10.24 -11.86 -12.57
C GLU A 24 11.32 -11.90 -13.66
N LYS A 25 12.48 -12.55 -13.42
CA LYS A 25 13.66 -12.60 -14.31
C LYS A 25 14.16 -11.21 -14.74
N ARG A 26 14.10 -10.23 -13.83
CA ARG A 26 14.52 -8.84 -14.05
C ARG A 26 15.60 -8.42 -13.05
N SER A 27 16.28 -7.31 -13.31
CA SER A 27 17.21 -6.71 -12.34
C SER A 27 16.45 -6.00 -11.22
N GLU A 28 17.08 -5.89 -10.03
CA GLU A 28 16.52 -5.12 -8.91
C GLU A 28 16.20 -3.68 -9.32
N SER A 29 17.10 -3.03 -10.07
CA SER A 29 16.90 -1.65 -10.54
C SER A 29 15.73 -1.51 -11.51
N ALA A 30 15.51 -2.49 -12.41
CA ALA A 30 14.38 -2.47 -13.33
C ALA A 30 13.05 -2.60 -12.57
N LEU A 31 12.98 -3.53 -11.61
CA LEU A 31 11.80 -3.69 -10.77
C LEU A 31 11.51 -2.42 -9.95
N VAL A 32 12.53 -1.81 -9.35
CA VAL A 32 12.37 -0.59 -8.56
C VAL A 32 11.91 0.58 -9.43
N ARG A 33 12.44 0.72 -10.64
CA ARG A 33 12.03 1.75 -11.60
C ARG A 33 10.56 1.60 -11.98
N ASP A 34 10.12 0.39 -12.32
CA ASP A 34 8.71 0.10 -12.64
C ASP A 34 7.79 0.39 -11.45
N LEU A 35 8.20 0.06 -10.21
CA LEU A 35 7.41 0.35 -9.01
C LEU A 35 7.27 1.85 -8.78
N ILE A 36 8.36 2.60 -8.91
CA ILE A 36 8.35 4.07 -8.76
C ILE A 36 7.47 4.70 -9.84
N GLU A 37 7.61 4.27 -11.10
CA GLU A 37 6.80 4.79 -12.21
C GLU A 37 5.31 4.53 -11.99
N ARG A 38 4.94 3.29 -11.60
CA ARG A 38 3.55 2.94 -11.30
C ARG A 38 2.96 3.79 -10.19
N GLU A 39 3.70 3.99 -9.09
CA GLU A 39 3.20 4.78 -7.96
C GLU A 39 3.14 6.28 -8.28
N ILE A 40 4.06 6.81 -9.09
CA ILE A 40 3.98 8.20 -9.59
C ILE A 40 2.76 8.37 -10.50
N GLN A 41 2.54 7.46 -11.46
CA GLN A 41 1.42 7.49 -12.40
C GLN A 41 0.07 7.29 -11.73
N ARG A 42 0.01 6.45 -10.69
CA ARG A 42 -1.19 6.26 -9.88
C ARG A 42 -1.64 7.57 -9.21
N GLY A 43 -0.71 8.52 -9.03
CA GLY A 43 -0.97 9.78 -8.35
C GLY A 43 -1.18 9.56 -6.85
N PHE A 44 -1.02 10.63 -6.06
CA PHE A 44 -1.41 10.61 -4.65
C PHE A 44 -2.94 10.56 -4.54
N ASP A 45 -3.52 9.37 -4.70
CA ASP A 45 -4.93 9.08 -4.38
C ASP A 45 -5.27 9.30 -2.89
N PHE A 46 -4.29 9.71 -2.07
CA PHE A 46 -4.51 10.10 -0.68
C PHE A 46 -5.47 11.29 -0.53
N ASP A 47 -5.57 12.19 -1.52
CA ASP A 47 -6.59 13.25 -1.51
C ASP A 47 -8.00 12.71 -1.78
N ARG A 48 -8.13 11.54 -2.45
CA ARG A 48 -9.42 10.91 -2.71
C ARG A 48 -9.99 10.08 -1.57
N VAL A 49 -9.17 9.68 -0.59
CA VAL A 49 -9.66 8.86 0.53
C VAL A 49 -10.01 9.68 1.76
N ARG A 50 -9.57 10.95 1.83
CA ARG A 50 -9.91 11.84 2.95
C ARG A 50 -11.42 12.10 3.08
N HIS A 51 -12.14 12.06 1.96
CA HIS A 51 -13.60 12.17 1.92
C HIS A 51 -14.34 10.83 1.96
N LEU A 52 -13.63 9.70 1.81
CA LEU A 52 -14.17 8.35 1.99
C LEU A 52 -13.99 7.87 3.44
N VAL A 53 -14.45 8.67 4.41
CA VAL A 53 -14.86 8.14 5.72
C VAL A 53 -16.27 7.57 5.53
N GLY A 54 -16.37 6.41 4.88
CA GLY A 54 -17.64 5.74 4.62
C GLY A 54 -18.14 5.00 5.86
N SER A 55 -19.37 5.27 6.30
CA SER A 55 -20.07 4.45 7.28
C SER A 55 -20.79 3.31 6.57
N ILE A 56 -20.50 2.05 6.93
CA ILE A 56 -21.29 0.91 6.49
C ILE A 56 -22.61 0.94 7.27
N ALA A 57 -23.68 1.41 6.64
CA ALA A 57 -25.02 1.31 7.20
C ALA A 57 -25.57 -0.10 6.94
N SER A 58 -25.41 -1.01 7.91
CA SER A 58 -26.12 -2.29 7.92
C SER A 58 -27.48 -2.10 8.60
N PRO A 59 -28.53 -2.87 8.25
CA PRO A 59 -29.78 -2.89 9.01
C PRO A 59 -29.55 -3.26 10.50
N PRO A 60 -30.33 -2.69 11.45
CA PRO A 60 -30.09 -2.83 12.90
C PRO A 60 -29.99 -4.27 13.42
N LYS A 61 -30.63 -5.21 12.72
CA LYS A 61 -30.71 -6.63 13.11
C LYS A 61 -29.36 -7.35 13.14
N HIS A 62 -28.32 -6.79 12.52
CA HIS A 62 -26.97 -7.37 12.49
C HIS A 62 -25.96 -6.68 13.42
N TRP A 63 -26.36 -5.60 14.12
CA TRP A 63 -25.44 -4.77 14.91
C TRP A 63 -24.93 -5.46 16.18
N ALA A 64 -25.64 -6.48 16.69
CA ALA A 64 -25.21 -7.24 17.87
C ALA A 64 -23.98 -8.13 17.61
N LYS A 65 -23.62 -8.41 16.35
CA LYS A 65 -22.50 -9.30 15.97
C LYS A 65 -21.33 -8.60 15.26
N ASP A 66 -21.31 -7.27 15.26
CA ASP A 66 -20.40 -6.52 14.39
C ASP A 66 -18.99 -6.30 14.99
N SER A 67 -18.23 -7.40 15.09
CA SER A 67 -16.80 -7.41 15.43
C SER A 67 -15.96 -6.64 14.39
N TRP A 68 -16.46 -6.52 13.16
CA TRP A 68 -15.80 -5.82 12.06
C TRP A 68 -15.77 -4.31 12.30
N ARG A 69 -16.89 -3.72 12.73
CA ARG A 69 -16.98 -2.29 13.06
C ARG A 69 -16.05 -1.90 14.21
N LYS A 70 -15.92 -2.74 15.24
CA LYS A 70 -14.91 -2.54 16.32
C LYS A 70 -13.48 -2.56 15.76
N HIS A 71 -13.18 -3.50 14.86
CA HIS A 71 -11.85 -3.63 14.29
C HIS A 71 -11.50 -2.43 13.37
N ILE A 72 -12.47 -1.95 12.58
CA ILE A 72 -12.32 -0.78 11.72
C ILE A 72 -12.16 0.50 12.56
N ARG A 73 -13.00 0.72 13.59
CA ARG A 73 -12.85 1.87 14.51
C ARG A 73 -11.48 1.89 15.17
N ARG A 74 -11.02 0.75 15.70
CA ARG A 74 -9.69 0.63 16.31
C ARG A 74 -8.55 0.97 15.35
N ARG A 75 -8.71 0.67 14.05
CA ARG A 75 -7.68 0.91 13.03
C ARG A 75 -7.71 2.34 12.47
N ASN A 76 -8.88 2.96 12.43
CA ASN A 76 -9.09 4.30 11.86
C ASN A 76 -8.98 5.43 12.88
N TRP A 77 -9.05 5.15 14.18
CA TRP A 77 -8.70 6.14 15.19
C TRP A 77 -7.18 6.32 15.26
N ARG A 78 -6.72 7.44 14.70
CA ARG A 78 -5.48 8.10 15.08
C ARG A 78 -5.79 9.17 16.10
#